data_AF-A0A8H5MBV0-F1
#
_entry.id   AF-A0A8H5MBV0-F1
#
_cell.length_a   1.000
_cell.length_b   1.000
_cell.length_c   1.000
_cell.angle_alpha   90.00
_cell.angle_beta   90.00
_cell.angle_gamma   90.00
#
_symmetry.space_group_name_H-M   'P 1'
#
loop_
_entity.id
_entity.type
_entity.pdbx_description
1 polymer ?
#
loop_
_entity_poly.entity_id
_entity_poly.type
_entity_poly.pdbx_seq_one_letter_code
_entity_poly.pdbx_strand_id
1 'polypeptide(L)'
;MFNISRAARRLSLNPVVIRLPGVRCESTALHFYQNRQLELYASKEAKRLTLRQLVFFGRSMDEDRLIKSANYVRTELPIRIAHRLRDLQALPYVVVTQEGVAKVYELYWSAFEQFRRYPPITTMAENEEFCRFLSEILGEHATVIPSLSLGLSLSSPYLPPDQLDSFMRRMLVSRISRRVLAEHHIALSEIHAGTHKDSSEEPHVGIIFTGLNIRKSVERCVKLLQARPVGVEDHYGDGVRGTRWPEVLIDGHLETKFSYIREHLELRPLIVMLD
;
A
#
# COMPACT_ATOMS: atom_id res chain seq x y z
N MET A 1 5.08 25.60 -86.17
CA MET A 1 3.88 25.75 -85.32
C MET A 1 4.01 24.77 -84.15
N PHE A 2 3.95 25.31 -82.93
CA PHE A 2 3.66 24.69 -81.63
C PHE A 2 4.57 23.60 -81.06
N ASN A 3 5.58 23.96 -80.27
CA ASN A 3 5.62 24.27 -78.83
C ASN A 3 5.70 23.05 -77.90
N ILE A 4 6.86 22.95 -77.25
CA ILE A 4 7.21 22.05 -76.16
C ILE A 4 6.59 22.61 -74.88
N SER A 5 5.78 21.83 -74.17
CA SER A 5 5.49 22.06 -72.74
C SER A 5 5.11 20.77 -72.05
N ARG A 6 6.08 20.20 -71.32
CA ARG A 6 5.90 19.13 -70.36
C ARG A 6 5.39 19.75 -69.05
N ALA A 7 4.08 19.75 -68.83
CA ALA A 7 3.49 20.16 -67.56
C ALA A 7 3.50 18.97 -66.58
N ALA A 8 4.53 18.89 -65.74
CA ALA A 8 4.54 18.01 -64.57
C ALA A 8 3.63 18.60 -63.49
N ARG A 9 2.36 18.16 -63.42
CA ARG A 9 1.49 18.45 -62.27
C ARG A 9 1.96 17.61 -61.08
N ARG A 10 2.74 18.22 -60.18
CA ARG A 10 2.89 17.72 -58.80
C ARG A 10 1.54 17.81 -58.11
N LEU A 11 0.92 16.67 -57.83
CA LEU A 11 -0.18 16.61 -56.86
C LEU A 11 0.42 16.87 -55.48
N SER A 12 0.31 18.12 -54.99
CA SER A 12 0.58 18.43 -53.59
C SER A 12 -0.57 17.85 -52.75
N LEU A 13 -0.38 16.64 -52.23
CA LEU A 13 -1.18 16.16 -51.11
C LEU A 13 -0.74 16.97 -49.88
N ASN A 14 -1.42 18.08 -49.63
CA ASN A 14 -1.33 18.78 -48.35
C ASN A 14 -1.98 17.85 -47.30
N PRO A 15 -1.25 17.35 -46.29
CA PRO A 15 -1.92 16.66 -45.19
C PRO A 15 -2.72 17.71 -44.42
N VAL A 16 -4.04 17.55 -44.41
CA VAL A 16 -4.92 18.28 -43.51
C VAL A 16 -4.55 17.85 -42.09
N VAL A 17 -3.78 18.68 -41.40
CA VAL A 17 -3.47 18.48 -39.98
C VAL A 17 -4.72 18.83 -39.19
N ILE A 18 -5.53 17.82 -38.89
CA ILE A 18 -6.58 17.93 -37.88
C ILE A 18 -5.87 18.06 -36.52
N ARG A 19 -5.75 19.29 -36.02
CA ARG A 19 -5.31 19.55 -34.65
C ARG A 19 -6.44 19.15 -33.70
N LEU A 20 -6.41 17.90 -33.23
CA LEU A 20 -7.05 17.55 -31.97
C LEU A 20 -6.33 18.31 -30.85
N PRO A 21 -7.03 18.88 -29.86
CA PRO A 21 -6.39 19.52 -28.72
C PRO A 21 -5.75 18.43 -27.85
N GLY A 22 -4.54 18.04 -28.23
CA GLY A 22 -3.69 17.17 -27.44
C GLY A 22 -3.23 17.94 -26.21
N VAL A 23 -3.76 17.57 -25.04
CA VAL A 23 -3.04 17.71 -23.78
C VAL A 23 -1.69 17.04 -24.03
N ARG A 24 -0.63 17.83 -24.15
CA ARG A 24 0.73 17.29 -24.11
C ARG A 24 0.87 16.67 -22.73
N CYS A 25 0.84 15.34 -22.65
CA CYS A 25 1.44 14.63 -21.53
C CYS A 25 2.94 14.89 -21.67
N GLU A 26 3.41 16.00 -21.08
CA GLU A 26 4.83 16.20 -20.87
C GLU A 26 5.30 14.98 -20.09
N SER A 27 6.17 14.18 -20.72
CA SER A 27 6.67 12.97 -20.10
C SER A 27 7.39 13.35 -18.81
N THR A 28 6.77 13.05 -17.66
CA THR A 28 7.36 13.13 -16.32
C THR A 28 8.63 12.30 -16.20
N ALA A 29 8.99 11.48 -17.20
CA ALA A 29 10.17 10.63 -17.25
C ALA A 29 11.51 11.38 -17.16
N LEU A 30 11.61 12.64 -17.59
CA LEU A 30 12.85 13.43 -17.41
C LEU A 30 12.98 13.97 -15.97
N HIS A 31 11.87 14.34 -15.33
CA HIS A 31 11.84 14.71 -13.90
C HIS A 31 11.96 13.49 -12.97
N PHE A 32 11.64 12.30 -13.48
CA PHE A 32 11.66 11.03 -12.75
C PHE A 32 13.03 10.70 -12.15
N TYR A 33 14.14 11.05 -12.82
CA TYR A 33 15.49 10.67 -12.38
C TYR A 33 16.26 11.77 -11.64
N GLN A 34 15.73 13.00 -11.55
CA GLN A 34 16.48 14.15 -11.06
C GLN A 34 15.72 14.90 -9.96
N ASN A 35 15.52 14.25 -8.82
CA ASN A 35 14.98 14.94 -7.65
C ASN A 35 15.94 14.89 -6.46
N ARG A 36 16.68 15.98 -6.27
CA ARG A 36 17.61 16.18 -5.16
C ARG A 36 16.95 15.98 -3.79
N GLN A 37 15.68 16.33 -3.63
CA GLN A 37 14.97 16.13 -2.37
C GLN A 37 14.71 14.65 -2.12
N LEU A 38 14.28 13.90 -3.14
CA LEU A 38 14.09 12.46 -3.02
C LEU A 38 15.40 11.76 -2.60
N GLU A 39 16.52 12.11 -3.20
CA GLU A 39 17.84 11.53 -2.87
C GLU A 39 18.24 11.79 -1.41
N LEU A 40 17.99 13.00 -0.90
CA LEU A 40 18.25 13.34 0.50
C LEU A 40 17.46 12.43 1.45
N TYR A 41 16.19 12.15 1.17
CA TYR A 41 15.38 11.25 2.01
C TYR A 41 15.75 9.79 1.80
N ALA A 42 16.06 9.37 0.57
CA ALA A 42 16.46 8.01 0.26
C ALA A 42 17.81 7.63 0.89
N SER A 43 18.70 8.60 1.11
CA SER A 43 19.98 8.39 1.79
C SER A 43 19.84 8.16 3.31
N LYS A 44 18.71 8.54 3.92
CA LYS A 44 18.47 8.35 5.35
C LYS A 44 18.15 6.90 5.65
N GLU A 45 18.61 6.41 6.79
CA GLU A 45 18.26 5.08 7.28
C GLU A 45 16.84 5.06 7.86
N ALA A 46 16.04 4.07 7.48
CA ALA A 46 14.71 3.85 8.04
C ALA A 46 14.83 3.15 9.41
N LYS A 47 14.22 3.74 10.44
CA LYS A 47 14.29 3.20 11.81
C LYS A 47 13.41 1.97 11.92
N ARG A 48 13.99 0.87 12.41
CA ARG A 48 13.24 -0.36 12.70
C ARG A 48 12.57 -0.23 14.06
N LEU A 49 11.28 -0.56 14.11
CA LEU A 49 10.51 -0.63 15.36
C LEU A 49 10.04 -2.06 15.61
N THR A 50 10.15 -2.46 16.87
CA THR A 50 9.64 -3.75 17.36
C THR A 50 8.24 -3.58 17.95
N LEU A 51 7.43 -4.65 17.92
CA LEU A 51 6.12 -4.65 18.58
C LEU A 51 6.24 -4.30 20.07
N ARG A 52 7.29 -4.78 20.74
CA ARG A 52 7.56 -4.47 22.14
C ARG A 52 7.76 -2.98 22.39
N GLN A 53 8.50 -2.29 21.51
CA GLN A 53 8.70 -0.84 21.60
C GLN A 53 7.39 -0.07 21.39
N LEU A 54 6.59 -0.47 20.41
CA LEU A 54 5.28 0.15 20.15
C LEU A 54 4.33 -0.01 21.35
N VAL A 55 4.22 -1.23 21.89
CA VAL A 55 3.40 -1.50 23.08
C VAL A 55 3.91 -0.74 24.28
N PHE A 56 5.23 -0.72 24.52
CA PHE A 56 5.79 -0.01 25.67
C PHE A 56 5.53 1.49 25.60
N PHE A 57 5.68 2.09 24.42
CA PHE A 57 5.39 3.50 24.19
C PHE A 57 3.90 3.82 24.39
N GLY A 58 3.02 2.93 23.92
CA GLY A 58 1.58 3.15 23.94
C GLY A 58 0.84 2.89 25.26
N ARG A 59 1.46 2.19 26.24
CA ARG A 59 0.80 1.78 27.50
C ARG A 59 0.33 2.92 28.40
N SER A 60 1.02 4.07 28.38
CA SER A 60 0.64 5.26 29.15
C SER A 60 0.71 6.46 28.23
N MET A 61 -0.37 6.67 27.47
CA MET A 61 -0.46 7.73 26.49
C MET A 61 -0.93 9.03 27.14
N ASP A 62 -0.12 10.08 26.97
CA ASP A 62 -0.43 11.46 27.33
C ASP A 62 -0.34 12.33 26.05
N GLU A 63 -0.79 13.58 26.14
CA GLU A 63 -0.79 14.52 25.01
C GLU A 63 0.62 14.69 24.42
N ASP A 64 1.64 14.84 25.29
CA ASP A 64 3.04 14.99 24.88
C ASP A 64 3.56 13.78 24.09
N ARG A 65 3.22 12.55 24.52
CA ARG A 65 3.60 11.32 23.82
C ARG A 65 2.85 11.15 22.52
N LEU A 66 1.58 11.57 22.44
CA LEU A 66 0.85 11.57 21.17
C LEU A 66 1.50 12.50 20.17
N ILE A 67 1.82 13.73 20.56
CA ILE A 67 2.50 14.70 19.69
C ILE A 67 3.89 14.18 19.27
N LYS A 68 4.63 13.53 20.17
CA LYS A 68 5.90 12.86 19.84
C LYS A 68 5.69 11.73 18.83
N SER A 69 4.64 10.90 19.00
CA SER A 69 4.27 9.85 18.06
C SER A 69 3.91 10.42 16.69
N ALA A 70 3.10 11.49 16.65
CA ALA A 70 2.67 12.14 15.43
C ALA A 70 3.88 12.64 14.62
N ASN A 71 4.80 13.35 15.29
CA ASN A 71 6.03 13.82 14.65
C ASN A 71 6.97 12.68 14.24
N TYR A 72 7.01 11.59 15.00
CA TYR A 72 7.75 10.39 14.58
C TYR A 72 7.19 9.85 13.26
N VAL A 73 5.87 9.65 13.16
CA VAL A 73 5.22 9.17 11.93
C VAL A 73 5.44 10.15 10.77
N ARG A 74 5.24 11.45 11.00
CA ARG A 74 5.46 12.53 10.03
C ARG A 74 6.87 12.52 9.43
N THR A 75 7.89 12.21 10.22
CA THR A 75 9.29 12.23 9.79
C THR A 75 9.75 10.90 9.19
N GLU A 76 9.24 9.78 9.70
CA GLU A 76 9.66 8.43 9.31
C GLU A 76 8.97 7.95 8.01
N LEU A 77 7.70 8.27 7.79
CA LEU A 77 6.97 7.88 6.58
C LEU A 77 7.59 8.39 5.26
N PRO A 78 7.96 9.68 5.10
CA PRO A 78 8.56 10.15 3.85
C PRO A 78 9.90 9.47 3.55
N ILE A 79 10.69 9.09 4.55
CA ILE A 79 11.94 8.31 4.36
C ILE A 79 11.62 6.95 3.75
N ARG A 80 10.66 6.23 4.34
CA ARG A 80 10.26 4.89 3.88
C ARG A 80 9.61 4.92 2.49
N ILE A 81 8.86 5.97 2.17
CA ILE A 81 8.30 6.19 0.83
C ILE A 81 9.43 6.48 -0.17
N ALA A 82 10.41 7.31 0.18
CA ALA A 82 11.55 7.62 -0.68
C ALA A 82 12.33 6.37 -1.09
N HIS A 83 12.55 5.42 -0.17
CA HIS A 83 13.17 4.13 -0.50
C HIS A 83 12.36 3.33 -1.53
N ARG A 84 11.03 3.38 -1.49
CA ARG A 84 10.17 2.68 -2.47
C ARG A 84 10.10 3.39 -3.81
N LEU A 85 10.10 4.72 -3.82
CA LEU A 85 10.27 5.50 -5.04
C LEU A 85 11.59 5.17 -5.71
N ARG A 86 12.68 5.02 -4.94
CA ARG A 86 13.98 4.61 -5.50
C ARG A 86 13.97 3.19 -6.05
N ASP A 87 13.31 2.26 -5.38
CA ASP A 87 13.14 0.89 -5.90
C ASP A 87 12.35 0.88 -7.21
N LEU A 88 11.29 1.70 -7.34
CA LEU A 88 10.53 1.87 -8.57
C LEU A 88 11.38 2.49 -9.70
N GLN A 89 12.22 3.48 -9.37
CA GLN A 89 13.13 4.11 -10.33
C GLN A 89 14.25 3.18 -10.82
N ALA A 90 14.57 2.14 -10.06
CA ALA A 90 15.59 1.16 -10.42
C ALA A 90 15.07 0.06 -11.37
N LEU A 91 13.75 -0.02 -11.60
CA LEU A 91 13.18 -0.97 -12.55
C LEU A 91 13.53 -0.57 -14.00
N PRO A 92 13.59 -1.53 -14.94
CA PRO A 92 13.78 -1.22 -16.35
C PRO A 92 12.68 -0.28 -16.86
N TYR A 93 13.05 0.64 -17.75
CA TYR A 93 12.15 1.68 -18.25
C TYR A 93 10.82 1.11 -18.78
N VAL A 94 10.86 0.00 -19.52
CA VAL A 94 9.67 -0.68 -20.06
C VAL A 94 8.67 -1.11 -18.97
N VAL A 95 9.17 -1.50 -17.80
CA VAL A 95 8.34 -1.91 -16.65
C VAL A 95 7.75 -0.69 -15.96
N VAL A 96 8.54 0.37 -15.81
CA VAL A 96 8.09 1.64 -15.18
C VAL A 96 7.01 2.31 -16.01
N THR A 97 7.11 2.27 -17.33
CA THR A 97 6.11 2.86 -18.24
C THR A 97 4.78 2.12 -18.27
N GLN A 98 4.70 0.94 -17.68
CA GLN A 98 3.46 0.20 -17.64
C GLN A 98 2.43 0.91 -16.74
N GLU A 99 1.19 1.03 -17.20
CA GLU A 99 0.14 1.85 -16.57
C GLU A 99 -0.01 1.58 -15.06
N GLY A 100 -0.07 0.32 -14.65
CA GLY A 100 -0.20 -0.07 -13.24
C GLY A 100 1.00 0.36 -12.37
N VAL A 101 2.22 0.29 -12.91
CA VAL A 101 3.45 0.68 -12.21
C VAL A 101 3.58 2.19 -12.16
N ALA A 102 3.31 2.88 -13.27
CA ALA A 102 3.32 4.33 -13.36
C ALA A 102 2.30 4.97 -12.39
N LYS A 103 1.08 4.44 -12.33
CA LYS A 103 0.06 4.88 -11.37
C LYS A 103 0.54 4.76 -9.93
N VAL A 104 1.18 3.64 -9.58
CA VAL A 104 1.72 3.41 -8.24
C VAL A 104 2.85 4.37 -7.92
N TYR A 105 3.70 4.69 -8.90
CA TYR A 105 4.74 5.70 -8.75
C TYR A 105 4.15 7.07 -8.44
N GLU A 106 3.14 7.52 -9.20
CA GLU A 106 2.50 8.82 -8.98
C GLU A 106 1.82 8.92 -7.60
N LEU A 107 1.17 7.85 -7.14
CA LEU A 107 0.59 7.80 -5.79
C LEU A 107 1.66 7.97 -4.70
N TYR A 108 2.77 7.25 -4.80
CA TYR A 108 3.86 7.39 -3.84
C TYR A 108 4.57 8.74 -3.95
N TRP A 109 4.68 9.30 -5.16
CA TRP A 109 5.27 10.61 -5.38
C TRP A 109 4.44 11.71 -4.72
N SER A 110 3.12 11.68 -4.96
CA SER A 110 2.16 12.57 -4.32
C SER A 110 2.24 12.48 -2.80
N ALA A 111 2.19 11.27 -2.23
CA ALA A 111 2.31 11.07 -0.79
C ALA A 111 3.65 11.60 -0.24
N PHE A 112 4.76 11.34 -0.93
CA PHE A 112 6.08 11.84 -0.53
C PHE A 112 6.11 13.37 -0.44
N GLU A 113 5.61 14.07 -1.46
CA GLU A 113 5.56 15.53 -1.46
C GLU A 113 4.63 16.08 -0.37
N GLN A 114 3.48 15.44 -0.14
CA GLN A 114 2.55 15.82 0.93
C GLN A 114 3.19 15.66 2.32
N PHE A 115 3.80 14.50 2.62
CA PHE A 115 4.50 14.28 3.89
C PHE A 115 5.68 15.23 4.10
N ARG A 116 6.49 15.46 3.06
CA ARG A 116 7.67 16.33 3.14
C ARG A 116 7.30 17.77 3.50
N ARG A 117 6.14 18.24 3.05
CA ARG A 117 5.65 19.60 3.28
C ARG A 117 4.82 19.73 4.55
N TYR A 118 4.43 18.63 5.18
CA TYR A 118 3.58 18.63 6.37
C TYR A 118 4.32 19.29 7.56
N PRO A 119 3.74 20.33 8.19
CA PRO A 119 4.40 21.09 9.25
C PRO A 119 4.59 20.26 10.53
N PRO A 120 5.53 20.65 11.42
CA PRO A 120 5.64 20.07 12.75
C PRO A 120 4.33 20.19 13.54
N ILE A 121 3.95 19.10 14.22
CA ILE A 121 2.73 19.03 15.03
C ILE A 121 3.10 19.43 16.46
N THR A 122 2.36 20.35 17.04
CA THR A 122 2.61 20.93 18.36
C THR A 122 1.38 20.91 19.26
N THR A 123 0.18 20.80 18.68
CA THR A 123 -1.08 20.79 19.41
C THR A 123 -1.91 19.54 19.13
N MET A 124 -2.87 19.25 20.00
CA MET A 124 -3.80 18.14 19.81
C MET A 124 -4.75 18.36 18.62
N ALA A 125 -5.14 19.61 18.34
CA ALA A 125 -5.95 19.92 17.16
C ALA A 125 -5.20 19.64 15.85
N GLU A 126 -3.90 19.97 15.79
CA GLU A 126 -3.04 19.61 14.66
C GLU A 126 -2.85 18.09 14.55
N ASN A 127 -2.80 17.37 15.67
CA ASN A 127 -2.75 15.91 15.69
C ASN A 127 -4.01 15.28 15.09
N GLU A 128 -5.20 15.82 15.38
CA GLU A 128 -6.46 15.37 14.78
C GLU A 128 -6.50 15.61 13.26
N GLU A 129 -6.02 16.76 12.80
CA GLU A 129 -5.85 17.03 11.37
C GLU A 129 -4.86 16.06 10.72
N PHE A 130 -3.76 15.77 11.41
CA PHE A 130 -2.78 14.80 10.95
C PHE A 130 -3.35 13.37 10.88
N CYS A 131 -4.23 12.98 11.80
CA CYS A 131 -4.92 11.69 11.75
C CYS A 131 -5.89 11.59 10.55
N ARG A 132 -6.57 12.68 10.20
CA ARG A 132 -7.41 12.76 9.00
C ARG A 132 -6.58 12.62 7.73
N PHE A 133 -5.48 13.36 7.63
CA PHE A 133 -4.48 13.23 6.57
C PHE A 133 -3.91 11.79 6.48
N LEU A 134 -3.60 11.20 7.64
CA LEU A 134 -3.42 9.77 7.92
C LEU A 134 -4.31 8.87 7.06
N SER A 135 -5.59 9.00 7.34
CA SER A 135 -6.66 8.16 6.82
C SER A 135 -6.85 8.34 5.33
N GLU A 136 -6.76 9.59 4.83
CA GLU A 136 -6.83 9.90 3.40
C GLU A 136 -5.72 9.21 2.62
N ILE A 137 -4.46 9.35 3.04
CA ILE A 137 -3.33 8.70 2.38
C ILE A 137 -3.49 7.17 2.40
N LEU A 138 -3.93 6.59 3.52
CA LEU A 138 -4.18 5.14 3.62
C LEU A 138 -5.27 4.66 2.65
N GLY A 139 -6.32 5.47 2.46
CA GLY A 139 -7.42 5.23 1.54
C GLY A 139 -6.99 5.31 0.07
N GLU A 140 -6.30 6.39 -0.32
CA GLU A 140 -5.77 6.57 -1.68
C GLU A 140 -4.87 5.40 -2.10
N HIS A 141 -4.08 4.87 -1.16
CA HIS A 141 -3.14 3.78 -1.39
C HIS A 141 -3.76 2.38 -1.30
N ALA A 142 -5.09 2.26 -1.19
CA ALA A 142 -5.78 0.97 -1.12
C ALA A 142 -5.53 0.12 -2.37
N THR A 143 -5.52 0.74 -3.56
CA THR A 143 -5.42 0.05 -4.86
C THR A 143 -3.98 -0.23 -5.31
N VAL A 144 -2.97 0.11 -4.50
CA VAL A 144 -1.55 -0.02 -4.87
C VAL A 144 -1.14 -1.46 -5.16
N ILE A 145 -1.53 -2.42 -4.32
CA ILE A 145 -1.11 -3.83 -4.51
C ILE A 145 -1.75 -4.46 -5.75
N PRO A 146 -3.08 -4.36 -5.97
CA PRO A 146 -3.68 -4.87 -7.20
C PRO A 146 -3.08 -4.24 -8.46
N SER A 147 -2.91 -2.90 -8.47
CA SER A 147 -2.35 -2.18 -9.62
C SER A 147 -0.90 -2.58 -9.91
N LEU A 148 -0.09 -2.73 -8.85
CA LEU A 148 1.30 -3.14 -8.97
C LEU A 148 1.40 -4.60 -9.46
N SER A 149 0.61 -5.50 -8.89
CA SER A 149 0.58 -6.91 -9.28
C SER A 149 0.21 -7.07 -10.76
N LEU A 150 -0.83 -6.39 -11.21
CA LEU A 150 -1.25 -6.40 -12.61
C LEU A 150 -0.18 -5.83 -13.54
N GLY A 151 0.38 -4.66 -13.19
CA GLY A 151 1.42 -4.01 -13.99
C GLY A 151 2.68 -4.87 -14.13
N LEU A 152 3.10 -5.50 -13.04
CA LEU A 152 4.26 -6.40 -13.02
C LEU A 152 4.00 -7.72 -13.75
N SER A 153 2.79 -8.29 -13.64
CA SER A 153 2.43 -9.52 -14.37
C SER A 153 2.51 -9.30 -15.88
N LEU A 154 2.01 -8.15 -16.35
CA LEU A 154 2.10 -7.74 -17.76
C LEU A 154 3.54 -7.43 -18.21
N SER A 155 4.42 -7.13 -17.25
CA SER A 155 5.83 -6.83 -17.50
C SER A 155 6.77 -8.01 -17.23
N SER A 156 6.22 -9.19 -16.90
CA SER A 156 6.99 -10.39 -16.56
C SER A 156 8.01 -10.81 -17.62
N PRO A 157 7.76 -10.68 -18.95
CA PRO A 157 8.77 -11.02 -19.95
C PRO A 157 10.04 -10.16 -19.90
N TYR A 158 9.98 -8.99 -19.26
CA TYR A 158 11.07 -8.00 -19.23
C TYR A 158 11.85 -8.00 -17.91
N LEU A 159 11.49 -8.86 -16.95
CA LEU A 159 12.13 -8.93 -15.64
C LEU A 159 12.33 -10.40 -15.21
N PRO A 160 13.53 -10.79 -14.75
CA PRO A 160 13.73 -12.13 -14.20
C PRO A 160 12.82 -12.40 -13.01
N PRO A 161 12.27 -13.62 -12.85
CA PRO A 161 11.35 -13.95 -11.76
C PRO A 161 11.89 -13.61 -10.36
N ASP A 162 13.14 -13.94 -10.07
CA ASP A 162 13.76 -13.65 -8.77
C ASP A 162 13.82 -12.15 -8.45
N GLN A 163 14.03 -11.31 -9.48
CA GLN A 163 14.04 -9.86 -9.30
C GLN A 163 12.64 -9.32 -9.05
N LEU A 164 11.64 -9.87 -9.75
CA LEU A 164 10.23 -9.53 -9.59
C LEU A 164 9.74 -9.85 -8.17
N ASP A 165 10.03 -11.06 -7.71
CA ASP A 165 9.65 -11.55 -6.38
C ASP A 165 10.33 -10.75 -5.27
N SER A 166 11.63 -10.49 -5.41
CA SER A 166 12.39 -9.67 -4.46
C SER A 166 11.86 -8.23 -4.42
N PHE A 167 11.52 -7.66 -5.57
CA PHE A 167 10.89 -6.34 -5.65
C PHE A 167 9.51 -6.34 -4.99
N MET A 168 8.63 -7.27 -5.34
CA MET A 168 7.28 -7.36 -4.78
C MET A 168 7.29 -7.57 -3.28
N ARG A 169 8.16 -8.45 -2.78
CA ARG A 169 8.35 -8.66 -1.34
C ARG A 169 8.76 -7.38 -0.64
N ARG A 170 9.72 -6.62 -1.19
CA ARG A 170 10.14 -5.32 -0.64
C ARG A 170 9.01 -4.30 -0.63
N MET A 171 8.19 -4.24 -1.69
CA MET A 171 7.04 -3.34 -1.78
C MET A 171 5.95 -3.69 -0.75
N LEU A 172 5.61 -4.97 -0.65
CA LEU A 172 4.62 -5.49 0.31
C LEU A 172 5.03 -5.23 1.76
N VAL A 173 6.24 -5.64 2.14
CA VAL A 173 6.75 -5.46 3.52
C VAL A 173 6.82 -3.99 3.90
N SER A 174 7.31 -3.12 3.00
CA SER A 174 7.35 -1.68 3.27
C SER A 174 5.96 -1.07 3.38
N ARG A 175 5.00 -1.50 2.55
CA ARG A 175 3.61 -1.03 2.64
C ARG A 175 2.97 -1.45 3.96
N ILE A 176 3.12 -2.71 4.37
CA ILE A 176 2.66 -3.20 5.68
C ILE A 176 3.27 -2.34 6.79
N SER A 177 4.59 -2.12 6.76
CA SER A 177 5.26 -1.35 7.81
C SER A 177 4.78 0.11 7.89
N ARG A 178 4.52 0.77 6.76
CA ARG A 178 3.97 2.14 6.74
C ARG A 178 2.53 2.21 7.25
N ARG A 179 1.69 1.24 6.87
CA ARG A 179 0.31 1.12 7.38
C ARG A 179 0.28 0.91 8.88
N VAL A 180 1.09 -0.02 9.39
CA VAL A 180 1.23 -0.25 10.85
C VAL A 180 1.56 1.03 11.60
N LEU A 181 2.49 1.86 11.12
CA LEU A 181 2.83 3.11 11.81
C LEU A 181 1.68 4.12 11.80
N ALA A 182 1.03 4.29 10.65
CA ALA A 182 -0.08 5.24 10.51
C ALA A 182 -1.30 4.79 11.32
N GLU A 183 -1.75 3.54 11.12
CA GLU A 183 -2.90 2.95 11.80
C GLU A 183 -2.69 2.86 13.32
N HIS A 184 -1.48 2.51 13.77
CA HIS A 184 -1.18 2.50 15.21
C HIS A 184 -1.30 3.88 15.82
N HIS A 185 -0.80 4.93 15.16
CA HIS A 185 -0.91 6.29 15.66
C HIS A 185 -2.36 6.79 15.65
N ILE A 186 -3.11 6.54 14.58
CA ILE A 186 -4.55 6.86 14.49
C ILE A 186 -5.30 6.19 15.65
N ALA A 187 -5.10 4.89 15.86
CA ALA A 187 -5.75 4.16 16.95
C ALA A 187 -5.39 4.71 18.33
N LEU A 188 -4.13 5.09 18.58
CA LEU A 188 -3.72 5.72 19.85
C LEU A 188 -4.42 7.07 20.06
N SER A 189 -4.54 7.88 19.02
CA SER A 189 -5.23 9.17 19.07
C SER A 189 -6.74 9.01 19.33
N GLU A 190 -7.39 8.04 18.69
CA GLU A 190 -8.82 7.75 18.87
C GLU A 190 -9.15 7.22 20.28
N ILE A 191 -8.27 6.36 20.83
CA ILE A 191 -8.39 5.87 22.21
C ILE A 191 -8.25 7.04 23.20
N HIS A 192 -7.27 7.92 22.98
CA HIS A 192 -7.06 9.07 23.85
C HIS A 192 -8.21 10.09 23.80
N ALA A 193 -8.77 10.34 22.61
CA ALA A 193 -9.93 11.22 22.45
C ALA A 193 -11.23 10.65 23.05
N GLY A 194 -11.24 9.38 23.47
CA GLY A 194 -12.45 8.70 23.96
C GLY A 194 -13.49 8.41 22.87
N THR A 195 -13.14 8.63 21.60
CA THR A 195 -14.00 8.39 20.43
C THR A 195 -14.15 6.89 20.18
N HIS A 196 -13.12 6.11 20.45
CA HIS A 196 -13.18 4.66 20.37
C HIS A 196 -13.63 4.09 21.72
N LYS A 197 -14.90 3.67 21.82
CA LYS A 197 -15.32 2.80 22.93
C LYS A 197 -14.58 1.47 22.75
N ASP A 198 -13.79 1.07 23.74
CA ASP A 198 -13.16 -0.26 23.84
C ASP A 198 -14.27 -1.34 23.83
N SER A 199 -14.76 -1.66 22.63
CA SER A 199 -15.66 -2.78 22.35
C SER A 199 -14.88 -4.08 22.14
N SER A 200 -13.55 -3.97 22.08
CA SER A 200 -12.61 -5.07 22.09
C SER A 200 -12.73 -5.83 23.42
N GLU A 201 -13.15 -7.10 23.39
CA GLU A 201 -13.07 -7.99 24.56
C GLU A 201 -11.62 -8.19 25.07
N GLU A 202 -10.61 -7.81 24.27
CA GLU A 202 -9.21 -8.09 24.52
C GLU A 202 -8.39 -6.80 24.69
N PRO A 203 -7.50 -6.72 25.70
CA PRO A 203 -6.70 -5.53 25.95
C PRO A 203 -5.70 -5.27 24.82
N HIS A 204 -5.69 -4.06 24.28
CA HIS A 204 -4.82 -3.63 23.19
C HIS A 204 -4.17 -2.27 23.45
N VAL A 205 -3.12 -1.98 22.67
CA VAL A 205 -2.40 -0.71 22.65
C VAL A 205 -2.31 -0.28 21.18
N GLY A 206 -3.08 0.75 20.80
CA GLY A 206 -3.36 1.04 19.39
C GLY A 206 -3.89 -0.22 18.70
N ILE A 207 -3.31 -0.58 17.55
CA ILE A 207 -3.65 -1.81 16.79
C ILE A 207 -3.02 -3.12 17.34
N ILE A 208 -2.26 -3.08 18.44
CA ILE A 208 -1.54 -4.25 18.95
C ILE A 208 -2.30 -4.85 20.13
N PHE A 209 -2.84 -6.06 19.96
CA PHE A 209 -3.44 -6.82 21.03
C PHE A 209 -2.35 -7.40 21.92
N THR A 210 -2.46 -7.20 23.24
CA THR A 210 -1.41 -7.62 24.19
C THR A 210 -1.53 -9.10 24.58
N GLY A 211 -2.73 -9.67 24.48
CA GLY A 211 -3.01 -11.07 24.79
C GLY A 211 -3.96 -11.70 23.77
N LEU A 212 -3.62 -11.61 22.48
CA LEU A 212 -4.41 -12.17 21.39
C LEU A 212 -4.50 -13.69 21.54
N ASN A 213 -5.71 -14.25 21.60
CA ASN A 213 -5.91 -15.68 21.64
C ASN A 213 -5.96 -16.27 20.22
N ILE A 214 -5.06 -17.22 19.93
CA ILE A 214 -4.90 -17.79 18.59
C ILE A 214 -6.16 -18.54 18.16
N ARG A 215 -6.72 -19.36 19.04
CA ARG A 215 -7.91 -20.15 18.76
C ARG A 215 -9.08 -19.25 18.35
N LYS A 216 -9.33 -18.17 19.09
CA LYS A 216 -10.37 -17.18 18.74
C LYS A 216 -10.14 -16.56 17.36
N SER A 217 -8.90 -16.23 17.01
CA SER A 217 -8.56 -15.69 15.69
C SER A 217 -8.79 -16.72 14.57
N VAL A 218 -8.38 -17.98 14.76
CA VAL A 218 -8.63 -19.05 13.78
C VAL A 218 -10.13 -19.31 13.62
N GLU A 219 -10.88 -19.42 14.73
CA GLU A 219 -12.34 -19.57 14.69
C GLU A 219 -13.04 -18.42 13.97
N ARG A 220 -12.54 -17.18 14.12
CA ARG A 220 -13.03 -16.03 13.35
C ARG A 220 -12.77 -16.20 11.86
N CYS A 221 -11.57 -16.64 11.46
CA CYS A 221 -11.27 -16.93 10.06
C CYS A 221 -12.20 -18.00 9.47
N VAL A 222 -12.43 -19.10 10.20
CA VAL A 222 -13.36 -20.17 9.80
C VAL A 222 -14.77 -19.60 9.57
N LYS A 223 -15.29 -18.79 10.51
CA LYS A 223 -16.61 -18.16 10.39
C LYS A 223 -16.70 -17.24 9.17
N LEU A 224 -15.66 -16.46 8.89
CA LEU A 224 -15.61 -15.58 7.73
C LEU A 224 -15.63 -16.36 6.42
N LEU A 225 -14.89 -17.47 6.33
CA LEU A 225 -14.90 -18.35 5.15
C LEU A 225 -16.27 -19.00 4.97
N GLN A 226 -16.84 -19.55 6.05
CA GLN A 226 -18.16 -20.18 6.04
C GLN A 226 -19.30 -19.22 5.67
N ALA A 227 -19.14 -17.92 5.93
CA ALA A 227 -20.09 -16.89 5.51
C ALA A 227 -20.06 -16.63 4.00
N ARG A 228 -19.02 -17.05 3.28
CA ARG A 228 -18.93 -16.91 1.82
C ARG A 228 -19.84 -17.98 1.16
N PRO A 229 -20.71 -17.60 0.21
CA PRO A 229 -21.52 -18.57 -0.52
C PRO A 229 -20.62 -19.53 -1.32
N VAL A 230 -20.83 -20.83 -1.12
CA VAL A 230 -20.16 -21.90 -1.86
C VAL A 230 -20.61 -21.81 -3.33
N GLY A 231 -19.67 -21.65 -4.26
CA GLY A 231 -19.93 -21.78 -5.70
C GLY A 231 -19.63 -20.57 -6.61
N VAL A 232 -18.81 -19.60 -6.19
CA VAL A 232 -18.44 -18.46 -7.08
C VAL A 232 -17.18 -18.73 -7.93
N GLU A 233 -16.39 -19.78 -7.65
CA GLU A 233 -15.11 -20.02 -8.35
C GLU A 233 -14.86 -21.48 -8.79
N ASP A 234 -15.88 -22.35 -8.84
CA ASP A 234 -15.72 -23.68 -9.42
C ASP A 234 -15.76 -23.61 -10.96
N HIS A 235 -14.69 -23.07 -11.57
CA HIS A 235 -14.43 -23.17 -13.01
C HIS A 235 -13.79 -24.50 -13.42
N TYR A 236 -13.52 -25.39 -12.47
CA TYR A 236 -13.08 -26.75 -12.74
C TYR A 236 -14.24 -27.74 -12.57
N GLY A 237 -14.78 -28.18 -13.71
CA GLY A 237 -15.21 -29.55 -13.94
C GLY A 237 -16.24 -30.17 -12.98
N ASP A 238 -17.46 -30.29 -13.50
CA ASP A 238 -18.40 -31.40 -13.26
C ASP A 238 -18.87 -31.68 -11.81
N GLY A 239 -20.08 -31.22 -11.51
CA GLY A 239 -21.09 -32.13 -10.96
C GLY A 239 -21.23 -32.30 -9.44
N VAL A 240 -20.45 -31.66 -8.57
CA VAL A 240 -20.67 -31.80 -7.10
C VAL A 240 -21.62 -30.72 -6.58
N ARG A 241 -22.93 -30.95 -6.77
CA ARG A 241 -23.96 -30.23 -6.00
C ARG A 241 -23.85 -30.63 -4.53
N GLY A 242 -23.29 -29.76 -3.69
CA GLY A 242 -23.38 -29.88 -2.22
C GLY A 242 -22.08 -29.78 -1.43
N THR A 243 -21.10 -29.01 -1.89
CA THR A 243 -19.83 -28.84 -1.18
C THR A 243 -20.02 -28.03 0.12
N ARG A 244 -20.38 -28.69 1.21
CA ARG A 244 -20.37 -28.09 2.55
C ARG A 244 -18.92 -27.78 2.91
N TRP A 245 -18.66 -26.64 3.55
CA TRP A 245 -17.33 -26.32 4.09
C TRP A 245 -16.82 -27.48 4.96
N PRO A 246 -15.55 -27.90 4.82
CA PRO A 246 -15.00 -29.00 5.60
C PRO A 246 -15.00 -28.68 7.10
N GLU A 247 -15.06 -29.73 7.91
CA GLU A 247 -14.92 -29.58 9.36
C GLU A 247 -13.48 -29.14 9.70
N VAL A 248 -13.36 -28.06 10.47
CA VAL A 248 -12.07 -27.52 10.89
C VAL A 248 -11.79 -27.95 12.33
N LEU A 249 -10.85 -28.87 12.48
CA LEU A 249 -10.35 -29.32 13.78
C LEU A 249 -9.14 -28.46 14.18
N ILE A 250 -9.23 -27.77 15.32
CA ILE A 250 -8.15 -26.95 15.86
C ILE A 250 -7.50 -27.71 17.02
N ASP A 251 -6.21 -28.00 16.91
CA ASP A 251 -5.43 -28.75 17.90
C ASP A 251 -4.16 -27.96 18.32
N GLY A 252 -3.50 -28.43 19.39
CA GLY A 252 -2.27 -27.85 19.94
C GLY A 252 -2.53 -26.96 21.17
N HIS A 253 -1.74 -25.90 21.33
CA HIS A 253 -1.81 -25.02 22.51
C HIS A 253 -2.92 -23.96 22.37
N LEU A 254 -4.17 -24.38 22.52
CA LEU A 254 -5.38 -23.56 22.31
C LEU A 254 -5.51 -22.34 23.25
N GLU A 255 -4.90 -22.40 24.43
CA GLU A 255 -4.92 -21.33 25.42
C GLU A 255 -3.76 -20.32 25.25
N THR A 256 -2.94 -20.48 24.21
CA THR A 256 -1.79 -19.59 23.97
C THR A 256 -2.25 -18.18 23.66
N LYS A 257 -1.66 -17.22 24.38
CA LYS A 257 -1.85 -15.79 24.18
C LYS A 257 -0.50 -15.13 23.96
N PHE A 258 -0.42 -14.25 22.96
CA PHE A 258 0.78 -13.45 22.73
C PHE A 258 0.42 -12.08 22.17
N SER A 259 1.37 -11.15 22.22
CA SER A 259 1.16 -9.79 21.73
C SER A 259 1.36 -9.74 20.21
N TYR A 260 0.33 -9.34 19.46
CA TYR A 260 0.38 -9.27 18.00
C TYR A 260 -0.70 -8.38 17.40
N ILE A 261 -0.56 -8.09 16.10
CA ILE A 261 -1.55 -7.35 15.30
C ILE A 261 -2.52 -8.38 14.70
N ARG A 262 -3.80 -8.29 15.05
CA ARG A 262 -4.80 -9.31 14.72
C ARG A 262 -4.93 -9.52 13.21
N GLU A 263 -5.05 -8.43 12.46
CA GLU A 263 -5.22 -8.42 11.01
C GLU A 263 -4.08 -9.14 10.30
N HIS A 264 -2.86 -9.03 10.83
CA HIS A 264 -1.69 -9.69 10.27
C HIS A 264 -1.65 -11.20 10.56
N LEU A 265 -2.22 -11.61 11.70
CA LEU A 265 -2.31 -13.02 12.05
C LEU A 265 -3.38 -13.71 11.21
N GLU A 266 -4.55 -13.08 11.09
CA GLU A 266 -5.74 -13.64 10.45
C GLU A 266 -5.61 -13.74 8.91
N LEU A 267 -4.77 -12.91 8.28
CA LEU A 267 -4.52 -12.96 6.83
C LEU A 267 -3.94 -14.32 6.37
N ARG A 268 -2.98 -14.89 7.13
CA ARG A 268 -2.29 -16.12 6.73
C ARG A 268 -3.20 -17.36 6.68
N PRO A 269 -3.96 -17.70 7.73
CA PRO A 269 -4.88 -18.84 7.68
C PRO A 269 -6.00 -18.62 6.67
N LEU A 270 -6.49 -17.38 6.47
CA LEU A 270 -7.48 -17.11 5.42
C LEU A 270 -6.95 -17.46 4.02
N ILE A 271 -5.71 -17.12 3.70
CA ILE A 271 -5.10 -17.47 2.42
C ILE A 271 -4.92 -18.99 2.30
N VAL A 272 -4.33 -19.64 3.31
CA VAL A 272 -4.07 -21.09 3.28
C VAL A 272 -5.34 -21.94 3.22
N MET A 273 -6.45 -21.45 3.77
CA MET A 273 -7.73 -22.17 3.74
C MET A 273 -8.55 -21.91 2.46
N LEU A 274 -8.14 -20.94 1.63
CA LEU A 274 -8.74 -20.69 0.31
C LEU A 274 -8.03 -21.46 -0.81
N ASP A 275 -6.76 -21.81 -0.63
CA ASP A 275 -5.96 -22.68 -1.51
C ASP A 275 -6.25 -24.18 -1.27
#